data_AF-A0A7V6T9Q3-F1
#
_entry.id   AF-A0A7V6T9Q3-F1
#
_cell.length_a   1.000
_cell.length_b   1.000
_cell.length_c   1.000
_cell.angle_alpha   90.00
_cell.angle_beta   90.00
_cell.angle_gamma   90.00
#
_symmetry.space_group_name_H-M   'P 1'
#
loop_
_entity.id
_entity.type
_entity.pdbx_description
1 polymer ?
#
loop_
_entity_poly.entity_id
_entity_poly.type
_entity_poly.pdbx_seq_one_letter_code
_entity_poly.pdbx_strand_id
1 'polypeptide(L)'
;MFVDVVGVLLTVIIVSPRYWYIVLILCFAESFLTVLISMALESSITEVVAGGIFTTVTMKNSNIFHLMISPIFLLLLGWGLHRARRIPWLDLINPVAEFKSPLPVLMMKTALYRIMIIILLSNK
;
A
#
# COMPACT_ATOMS: atom_id res chain seq x y z
N MET A 1 11.63 -4.47 13.64
CA MET A 1 10.63 -3.72 12.85
C MET A 1 10.85 -2.25 13.15
N PHE A 2 11.13 -1.45 12.14
CA PHE A 2 11.33 -0.01 12.27
C PHE A 2 10.17 0.72 11.58
N VAL A 3 9.84 1.91 12.06
CA VAL A 3 8.84 2.78 11.43
C VAL A 3 9.59 3.94 10.79
N ASP A 4 9.49 4.05 9.46
CA ASP A 4 10.00 5.20 8.73
C ASP A 4 8.95 6.31 8.73
N VAL A 5 9.10 7.23 9.70
CA VAL A 5 8.20 8.37 9.88
C VAL A 5 8.17 9.26 8.63
N VAL A 6 9.30 9.41 7.93
CA VAL A 6 9.38 10.24 6.72
C VAL A 6 8.59 9.57 5.59
N GLY A 7 8.79 8.27 5.37
CA GLY A 7 8.03 7.49 4.40
C GLY A 7 6.51 7.52 4.67
N VAL A 8 6.10 7.37 5.93
CA VAL A 8 4.69 7.44 6.33
C VAL A 8 4.10 8.82 6.06
N LEU A 9 4.82 9.90 6.41
CA LEU A 9 4.36 11.26 6.17
C LEU A 9 4.25 11.56 4.67
N LEU A 10 5.25 11.14 3.88
CA LEU A 10 5.22 11.29 2.42
C LEU A 10 4.06 10.50 1.81
N THR A 11 3.76 9.32 2.34
CA THR A 11 2.61 8.50 1.92
C THR A 11 1.30 9.26 2.11
N VAL A 12 1.10 9.92 3.26
CA VAL A 12 -0.10 10.71 3.52
C VAL A 12 -0.24 11.85 2.51
N ILE A 13 0.84 12.55 2.19
CA ILE A 13 0.83 13.66 1.23
C ILE A 13 0.51 13.17 -0.19
N ILE A 14 1.14 12.08 -0.63
CA ILE A 14 0.99 11.53 -2.00
C ILE A 14 -0.41 10.93 -2.19
N VAL A 15 -0.90 10.18 -1.22
CA VAL A 15 -2.16 9.44 -1.35
C VAL A 15 -3.34 10.37 -1.14
N SER A 16 -3.48 10.93 0.06
CA SER A 16 -4.48 11.94 0.35
C SER A 16 -4.27 12.54 1.75
N PRO A 17 -3.89 13.83 1.86
CA PRO A 17 -3.77 14.49 3.14
C PRO A 17 -5.12 14.68 3.83
N ARG A 18 -6.21 14.80 3.05
CA ARG A 18 -7.57 14.98 3.58
C ARG A 18 -8.04 13.77 4.39
N TYR A 19 -7.71 12.57 3.92
CA TYR A 19 -8.10 11.31 4.57
C TYR A 19 -6.91 10.63 5.25
N TRP A 20 -6.01 11.41 5.85
CA TRP A 20 -4.77 10.94 6.48
C TRP A 20 -4.97 9.75 7.42
N TYR A 21 -6.00 9.78 8.27
CA TYR A 21 -6.30 8.70 9.21
C TYR A 21 -6.62 7.37 8.50
N ILE A 22 -7.40 7.42 7.41
CA ILE A 22 -7.72 6.21 6.62
C ILE A 22 -6.44 5.69 5.95
N VAL A 23 -5.60 6.57 5.41
CA VAL A 23 -4.32 6.19 4.79
C VAL A 23 -3.41 5.51 5.80
N LEU A 24 -3.32 6.02 7.04
CA LEU A 24 -2.52 5.40 8.10
C LEU A 24 -3.02 4.00 8.47
N ILE A 25 -4.35 3.82 8.63
CA ILE A 25 -4.93 2.50 8.89
C ILE A 25 -4.61 1.54 7.74
N LEU A 26 -4.75 1.99 6.50
CA LEU A 26 -4.43 1.16 5.33
C LEU A 26 -2.96 0.75 5.30
N CYS A 27 -2.04 1.68 5.59
CA CYS A 27 -0.61 1.38 5.68
C CYS A 27 -0.30 0.36 6.78
N PHE A 28 -0.96 0.47 7.93
CA PHE A 28 -0.82 -0.47 9.02
C PHE A 28 -1.37 -1.86 8.65
N ALA A 29 -2.59 -1.92 8.12
CA ALA A 29 -3.24 -3.15 7.70
C ALA A 29 -2.42 -3.87 6.62
N GLU A 30 -1.86 -3.11 5.68
CA GLU A 30 -0.97 -3.61 4.64
C GLU A 30 0.29 -4.23 5.24
N SER A 31 0.96 -3.52 6.14
CA SER A 31 2.23 -3.99 6.73
C SER A 31 1.99 -5.24 7.55
N PHE A 32 0.88 -5.27 8.29
CA PHE A 32 0.43 -6.44 9.04
C PHE A 32 0.14 -7.63 8.12
N LEU A 33 -0.55 -7.40 7.00
CA LEU A 33 -0.86 -8.43 6.01
C LEU A 33 0.41 -8.98 5.36
N THR A 34 1.38 -8.12 5.05
CA THR A 34 2.70 -8.53 4.51
C THR A 34 3.43 -9.45 5.49
N VAL A 35 3.41 -9.12 6.79
CA VAL A 35 4.00 -9.97 7.83
C VAL A 35 3.26 -11.30 7.94
N LEU A 36 1.92 -11.31 7.93
CA LEU A 36 1.13 -12.53 7.97
C LEU A 36 1.40 -13.46 6.77
N ILE A 37 1.43 -12.91 5.56
CA ILE A 37 1.76 -13.68 4.35
C ILE A 37 3.15 -14.30 4.48
N SER A 38 4.10 -13.55 5.00
CA SER A 38 5.48 -14.01 5.12
C SER A 38 5.61 -15.12 6.17
N MET A 39 4.89 -15.01 7.29
CA MET A 39 4.77 -16.10 8.27
C MET A 39 4.12 -17.35 7.65
N ALA A 40 3.05 -17.17 6.88
CA ALA A 40 2.33 -18.28 6.23
C ALA A 40 3.15 -18.98 5.14
N LEU A 41 4.08 -18.27 4.49
CA LEU A 41 4.94 -18.78 3.42
C LEU A 41 6.32 -19.22 3.92
N GLU A 42 6.52 -19.29 5.24
CA GLU A 42 7.80 -19.63 5.88
C GLU A 42 8.99 -18.81 5.35
N SER A 43 8.74 -17.59 4.88
CA SER A 43 9.81 -16.72 4.39
C SER A 43 10.56 -16.12 5.58
N SER A 44 11.88 -16.35 5.61
CA SER A 44 12.74 -15.78 6.66
C SER A 44 12.91 -14.27 6.43
N ILE A 45 11.95 -13.49 6.96
CA ILE A 45 12.07 -12.04 7.05
C ILE A 45 13.15 -11.71 8.07
N THR A 46 14.14 -10.94 7.65
CA THR A 46 15.18 -10.42 8.56
C THR A 46 14.81 -9.03 9.07
N GLU A 47 14.15 -8.21 8.24
CA GLU A 47 13.82 -6.84 8.60
C GLU A 47 12.57 -6.33 7.87
N VAL A 48 11.76 -5.53 8.57
CA VAL A 48 10.62 -4.79 8.03
C VAL A 48 10.76 -3.33 8.43
N VAL A 49 10.82 -2.45 7.43
CA VAL A 49 10.78 -0.99 7.60
C VAL A 49 9.42 -0.50 7.11
N ALA A 50 8.54 -0.11 8.03
CA ALA A 50 7.19 0.35 7.75
C ALA A 50 7.19 1.83 7.35
N GLY A 51 7.08 2.10 6.05
CA GLY A 51 7.11 3.44 5.43
C GLY A 51 5.86 3.78 4.62
N GLY A 52 4.77 3.01 4.78
CA GLY A 52 3.53 3.19 4.02
C GLY A 52 3.63 2.62 2.61
N ILE A 53 3.54 3.47 1.58
CA ILE A 53 3.79 3.02 0.20
C ILE A 53 5.27 2.68 -0.05
N PHE A 54 6.16 3.14 0.85
CA PHE A 54 7.61 2.87 0.83
C PHE A 54 8.03 1.73 1.76
N THR A 55 7.08 0.96 2.32
CA THR A 55 7.46 -0.16 3.21
C THR A 55 8.37 -1.14 2.47
N THR A 56 9.52 -1.41 3.05
CA THR A 56 10.49 -2.39 2.54
C THR A 56 10.56 -3.59 3.47
N VAL A 57 10.61 -4.78 2.88
CA VAL A 57 10.83 -6.02 3.63
C VAL A 57 12.08 -6.70 3.10
N THR A 58 13.05 -6.87 3.98
CA THR A 58 14.30 -7.58 3.68
C THR A 58 14.07 -9.07 3.93
N MET A 59 14.18 -9.87 2.87
CA MET A 59 14.02 -11.32 2.92
C MET A 59 15.32 -12.00 2.48
N LYS A 60 15.64 -13.15 3.08
CA LYS A 60 16.82 -13.95 2.72
C LYS A 60 16.75 -14.53 1.30
N ASN A 61 15.53 -14.73 0.77
CA ASN A 61 15.28 -15.15 -0.60
C ASN A 61 14.42 -14.08 -1.31
N SER A 62 15.00 -13.36 -2.26
CA SER A 62 14.46 -12.10 -2.82
C SER A 62 13.43 -12.31 -3.93
N ASN A 63 12.41 -13.13 -3.68
CA ASN A 63 11.30 -13.27 -4.63
C ASN A 63 10.37 -12.06 -4.52
N ILE A 64 10.46 -11.17 -5.52
CA ILE A 64 9.61 -9.96 -5.68
C ILE A 64 8.12 -10.30 -5.61
N PHE A 65 7.75 -11.53 -6.02
CA PHE A 65 6.36 -12.01 -5.99
C PHE A 65 5.73 -11.88 -4.60
N HIS A 66 6.44 -12.19 -3.52
CA HIS A 66 5.88 -12.11 -2.16
C HIS A 66 5.50 -10.68 -1.76
N LEU A 67 6.31 -9.71 -2.17
CA LEU A 67 6.07 -8.28 -1.91
C LEU A 67 4.86 -7.74 -2.67
N MET A 68 4.47 -8.39 -3.78
CA MET A 68 3.33 -7.99 -4.60
C MET A 68 1.99 -8.54 -4.11
N ILE A 69 1.97 -9.65 -3.37
CA ILE A 69 0.70 -10.28 -2.96
C ILE A 69 -0.13 -9.34 -2.09
N SER A 70 0.50 -8.67 -1.12
CA SER A 70 -0.18 -7.74 -0.20
C SER A 70 -0.86 -6.55 -0.92
N PRO A 71 -0.16 -5.75 -1.75
CA PRO A 71 -0.82 -4.68 -2.49
C PRO A 71 -1.83 -5.18 -3.50
N ILE A 72 -1.60 -6.32 -4.16
CA ILE A 72 -2.60 -6.91 -5.08
C ILE A 72 -3.88 -7.28 -4.31
N PHE A 73 -3.76 -7.85 -3.12
CA PHE A 73 -4.90 -8.16 -2.27
C PHE A 73 -5.71 -6.91 -1.91
N LEU A 74 -5.04 -5.83 -1.49
CA LEU A 74 -5.71 -4.56 -1.20
C LEU A 74 -6.37 -3.93 -2.43
N LEU A 75 -5.75 -4.06 -3.60
CA LEU A 75 -6.29 -3.56 -4.86
C LEU A 75 -7.58 -4.31 -5.24
N LEU A 76 -7.56 -5.64 -5.17
CA LEU A 76 -8.73 -6.48 -5.43
C LEU A 76 -9.85 -6.22 -4.42
N LEU A 77 -9.52 -6.05 -3.14
CA LEU A 77 -10.50 -5.74 -2.10
C LEU A 77 -11.10 -4.34 -2.31
N GLY A 78 -10.29 -3.34 -2.63
CA GLY A 78 -10.76 -2.01 -3.01
C GLY A 78 -11.71 -2.06 -4.22
N TRP A 79 -11.38 -2.86 -5.23
CA TRP A 79 -12.24 -3.08 -6.40
C TRP A 79 -13.57 -3.75 -6.07
N GLY A 80 -13.55 -4.81 -5.25
CA GLY A 80 -14.75 -5.49 -4.80
C GLY A 80 -15.71 -4.56 -4.03
N LEU A 81 -15.17 -3.67 -3.18
CA LEU A 81 -15.98 -2.72 -2.42
C LEU A 81 -16.50 -1.55 -3.26
N HIS A 82 -15.95 -1.28 -4.44
CA HIS A 82 -16.24 -0.07 -5.21
C HIS A 82 -17.65 -0.04 -5.85
N ARG A 83 -18.44 -1.13 -5.80
CA ARG A 83 -19.86 -1.21 -6.23
C ARG A 83 -20.20 -0.40 -7.49
N ALA A 84 -19.47 -0.64 -8.58
CA ALA A 84 -19.76 -0.14 -9.94
C ALA A 84 -19.92 1.38 -10.12
N ARG A 85 -19.53 2.21 -9.14
CA ARG A 85 -19.44 3.66 -9.35
C ARG A 85 -18.27 3.95 -10.31
N ARG A 86 -18.40 4.94 -11.19
CA ARG A 86 -17.26 5.40 -11.99
C ARG A 86 -16.42 6.34 -11.15
N ILE A 87 -15.14 6.05 -10.97
CA ILE A 87 -14.15 7.01 -10.47
C ILE A 87 -13.57 7.72 -11.70
N PRO A 88 -13.60 9.05 -11.76
CA PRO A 88 -12.81 9.78 -12.74
C PRO A 88 -11.33 9.46 -12.53
N TRP A 89 -10.61 9.06 -13.59
CA TRP A 89 -9.19 8.73 -13.50
C TRP A 89 -8.33 9.89 -12.94
N LEU A 90 -8.76 11.13 -13.19
CA LEU A 90 -8.12 12.35 -12.67
C LEU A 90 -8.19 12.44 -11.14
N ASP A 91 -9.30 11.99 -10.54
CA ASP A 91 -9.45 12.02 -9.08
C ASP A 91 -8.57 10.98 -8.40
N LEU A 92 -8.22 9.90 -9.10
CA LEU A 92 -7.32 8.88 -8.59
C LEU A 92 -5.90 9.42 -8.37
N ILE A 93 -5.45 10.36 -9.20
CA ILE A 93 -4.11 10.97 -9.07
C ILE A 93 -4.14 12.13 -8.09
N ASN A 94 -5.21 12.94 -8.10
CA ASN A 94 -5.30 14.13 -7.27
C ASN A 94 -5.33 13.78 -5.76
N PRO A 95 -4.35 14.20 -4.95
CA PRO A 95 -4.32 13.92 -3.51
C PRO A 95 -5.44 14.65 -2.74
N VAL A 96 -5.96 15.76 -3.28
CA VAL A 96 -6.98 16.62 -2.65
C VAL A 96 -8.40 16.28 -3.12
N ALA A 97 -8.56 15.27 -3.99
CA ALA A 97 -9.87 14.88 -4.50
C ALA A 97 -10.83 14.46 -3.37
N GLU A 98 -12.11 14.79 -3.55
CA GLU A 98 -13.17 14.43 -2.63
C GLU A 98 -13.92 13.19 -3.12
N PHE A 99 -14.00 12.17 -2.27
CA PHE A 99 -14.60 10.90 -2.63
C PHE A 99 -15.89 10.67 -1.86
N LYS A 100 -16.95 10.27 -2.58
CA LYS A 100 -18.22 9.84 -1.97
C LYS A 100 -18.07 8.58 -1.12
N SER A 101 -17.10 7.72 -1.46
CA SER A 101 -16.75 6.50 -0.73
C SER A 101 -15.22 6.42 -0.66
N PRO A 102 -14.58 7.08 0.32
CA PRO A 102 -13.12 7.28 0.34
C PRO A 102 -12.36 5.97 0.53
N LEU A 103 -12.87 5.05 1.34
CA LEU A 103 -12.16 3.80 1.67
C LEU A 103 -11.76 2.97 0.44
N PRO A 104 -12.68 2.49 -0.44
CA PRO A 104 -12.29 1.66 -1.57
C PRO A 104 -11.36 2.38 -2.56
N VAL A 105 -11.53 3.69 -2.73
CA VAL A 105 -10.69 4.48 -3.64
C VAL A 105 -9.28 4.65 -3.06
N LEU A 106 -9.18 4.95 -1.77
CA LEU A 106 -7.89 5.06 -1.08
C LEU A 106 -7.17 3.72 -1.04
N MET A 107 -7.87 2.61 -0.85
CA MET A 107 -7.29 1.26 -0.95
C MET A 107 -6.64 1.01 -2.30
N MET A 108 -7.37 1.23 -3.39
CA MET A 108 -6.84 1.13 -4.74
C MET A 108 -5.64 2.06 -4.94
N LYS A 109 -5.75 3.32 -4.51
CA LYS A 109 -4.71 4.34 -4.66
C LYS A 109 -3.43 3.95 -3.92
N THR A 110 -3.54 3.55 -2.66
CA THR A 110 -2.39 3.06 -1.86
C THR A 110 -1.74 1.84 -2.50
N ALA A 111 -2.53 0.88 -3.00
CA ALA A 111 -2.03 -0.33 -3.62
C ALA A 111 -1.30 -0.05 -4.94
N LEU A 112 -1.88 0.80 -5.80
CA LEU A 112 -1.29 1.19 -7.07
C LEU A 112 0.06 1.90 -6.88
N TYR A 113 0.13 2.87 -5.97
CA TYR A 113 1.39 3.56 -5.71
C TYR A 113 2.44 2.63 -5.11
N ARG A 114 2.03 1.70 -4.25
CA ARG A 114 2.97 0.71 -3.72
C ARG A 114 3.50 -0.23 -4.80
N ILE A 115 2.64 -0.75 -5.67
CA ILE A 115 3.06 -1.60 -6.80
C ILE A 115 4.05 -0.83 -7.68
N MET A 116 3.76 0.43 -7.99
CA MET A 116 4.66 1.28 -8.75
C MET A 116 6.03 1.44 -8.07
N ILE A 117 6.06 1.68 -6.75
CA ILE A 117 7.31 1.80 -5.99
C ILE A 117 8.08 0.48 -5.97
N ILE A 118 7.42 -0.65 -5.76
CA ILE A 118 8.06 -1.98 -5.78
C ILE A 118 8.71 -2.22 -7.14
N ILE A 119 8.00 -1.95 -8.24
CA ILE A 119 8.54 -2.10 -9.60
C ILE A 119 9.75 -1.19 -9.81
N LEU A 120 9.66 0.07 -9.37
CA LEU A 120 10.73 1.06 -9.54
C LEU A 120 11.98 0.70 -8.73
N LEU A 121 11.82 0.17 -7.52
CA LEU A 121 12.92 -0.29 -6.67
C LEU A 121 13.51 -1.63 -7.14
N SER A 122 12.70 -2.49 -7.76
CA SER A 122 13.12 -3.79 -8.28
C SER A 122 13.90 -3.72 -9.60
N ASN A 123 13.79 -2.63 -10.35
CA ASN A 123 14.52 -2.40 -11.61
C ASN A 123 15.89 -1.74 -11.41
N LYS A 124 16.33 -1.55 -10.16
CA LYS A 124 17.68 -1.10 -9.80
C LYS A 124 18.55 -2.31 -9.47
#